data_AF-A0A8S1INJ7-F1
#
_entry.id   AF-A0A8S1INJ7-F1
#
_cell.length_a   1.000
_cell.length_b   1.000
_cell.length_c   1.000
_cell.angle_alpha   90.00
_cell.angle_beta   90.00
_cell.angle_gamma   90.00
#
_symmetry.space_group_name_H-M   'P 1'
#
loop_
_entity.id
_entity.type
_entity.pdbx_description
1 polymer ?
#
loop_
_entity_poly.entity_id
_entity_poly.type
_entity_poly.pdbx_seq_one_letter_code
_entity_poly.pdbx_strand_id
1 'polypeptide(L)'
;MDGLRGWDVLPQDFLRAVLVATMASHTRPEQRAVLVRSLRLVNRAWCRETSRLPSCLKVSSGPLRRIRLAMRERFAGVRTLMLLAGVQYQFSELPSLLSFPSLEVLDLSLLPERLGGYHVVASLPLKMRLHLSQFQLQSEWDALKPLGGMTSLRCLGLARCELSDHLTLFRDLTGLTSMRLIACTTPDAGVACLWRMPWLRELWMDLCIDVTDGGLAGLSNLVGLTKLKIGRMQRVEDAGIRGISELVSLSELSLRDLGKIDNDQCIRGLTSLTGLTRLELRDLGYKWVGGTRGDYLTAFSGLLELDISGSALVDDVALELLTDLTSLRVLTARYMPSNVSASTWQLLLDALPGLELHKDEEMDLEAG
;
A
#
# COMPACT_ATOMS: atom_id res chain seq x y z
N MET A 1 41.21 12.01 -26.14
CA MET A 1 41.50 11.50 -24.80
C MET A 1 41.47 12.58 -23.71
N ASP A 2 40.95 13.79 -23.96
CA ASP A 2 40.94 14.89 -22.97
C ASP A 2 39.57 15.22 -22.34
N GLY A 3 38.64 14.26 -22.34
CA GLY A 3 37.30 14.45 -21.77
C GLY A 3 37.13 14.03 -20.30
N LEU A 4 38.17 13.44 -19.69
CA LEU A 4 38.08 12.80 -18.36
C LEU A 4 38.63 13.67 -17.20
N ARG A 5 39.24 14.83 -17.47
CA ARG A 5 39.87 15.68 -16.43
C ARG A 5 38.88 16.42 -15.51
N GLY A 6 37.57 16.28 -15.71
CA GLY A 6 36.54 16.95 -14.90
C GLY A 6 36.00 16.15 -13.71
N TRP A 7 36.41 14.89 -13.54
CA TRP A 7 35.91 14.03 -12.46
C TRP A 7 36.74 14.17 -11.16
N ASP A 8 37.97 14.67 -11.26
CA ASP A 8 38.92 14.81 -10.15
C ASP A 8 38.68 16.08 -9.29
N VAL A 9 37.67 16.89 -9.61
CA VAL A 9 37.41 18.19 -8.95
C VAL A 9 36.19 18.16 -8.02
N LEU A 10 35.51 17.03 -7.85
CA LEU A 10 34.50 16.91 -6.80
C LEU A 10 35.18 16.54 -5.48
N PRO A 11 35.19 17.43 -4.46
CA PRO A 11 35.92 17.19 -3.23
C PRO A 11 35.47 15.86 -2.59
N GLN A 12 36.40 15.04 -2.12
CA GLN A 12 36.06 13.76 -1.49
C GLN A 12 35.10 13.94 -0.30
N ASP A 13 35.13 15.10 0.37
CA ASP A 13 34.19 15.46 1.44
C ASP A 13 32.82 15.92 0.93
N PHE A 14 32.71 16.44 -0.30
CA PHE A 14 31.45 16.72 -0.99
C PHE A 14 30.74 15.43 -1.38
N LEU A 15 31.50 14.39 -1.74
CA LEU A 15 30.97 13.06 -1.98
C LEU A 15 30.60 12.33 -0.70
N ARG A 16 31.29 12.57 0.42
CA ARG A 16 30.89 12.10 1.76
C ARG A 16 29.63 12.80 2.30
N ALA A 17 29.42 14.08 2.01
CA ALA A 17 28.21 14.80 2.41
C ALA A 17 26.95 14.35 1.64
N VAL A 18 27.13 13.80 0.43
CA VAL A 18 26.08 13.14 -0.38
C VAL A 18 25.67 11.77 0.23
N LEU A 19 26.38 11.29 1.25
CA LEU A 19 26.53 9.88 1.60
C LEU A 19 25.87 9.46 2.94
N VAL A 20 24.95 10.25 3.51
CA VAL A 20 24.24 9.88 4.76
C VAL A 20 22.72 9.70 4.60
N ALA A 21 22.10 10.04 3.46
CA ALA A 21 20.64 10.01 3.33
C ALA A 21 20.05 8.66 2.85
N THR A 22 20.73 7.54 3.09
CA THR A 22 20.09 6.21 3.09
C THR A 22 19.97 5.74 4.52
N MET A 23 19.07 6.33 5.31
CA MET A 23 18.40 5.69 6.45
C MET A 23 17.23 6.57 6.93
N ALA A 24 16.11 5.90 7.22
CA ALA A 24 14.90 6.38 7.88
C ALA A 24 13.98 7.35 7.11
N SER A 25 12.69 7.13 7.35
CA SER A 25 11.48 7.85 6.95
C SER A 25 11.44 9.37 7.26
N HIS A 26 12.56 9.99 7.64
CA HIS A 26 12.65 11.39 8.09
C HIS A 26 13.89 12.10 7.51
N THR A 27 13.86 12.47 6.23
CA THR A 27 14.88 13.33 5.60
C THR A 27 14.38 14.75 5.40
N ARG A 28 15.20 15.74 5.77
CA ARG A 28 14.91 17.18 5.62
C ARG A 28 14.90 17.59 4.13
N PRO A 29 14.09 18.59 3.72
CA PRO A 29 13.89 18.97 2.31
C PRO A 29 15.17 19.27 1.52
N GLU A 30 16.19 19.83 2.17
CA GLU A 30 17.46 20.21 1.56
C GLU A 30 18.27 19.00 1.06
N GLN A 31 18.22 17.88 1.78
CA GLN A 31 18.90 16.64 1.40
C GLN A 31 18.23 15.99 0.18
N ARG A 32 16.90 16.10 0.05
CA ARG A 32 16.16 15.67 -1.14
C ARG A 32 16.57 16.47 -2.38
N ALA A 33 16.75 17.79 -2.24
CA ALA A 33 17.17 18.65 -3.36
C ALA A 33 18.57 18.30 -3.89
N VAL A 34 19.49 17.91 -3.00
CA VAL A 34 20.85 17.46 -3.38
C VAL A 34 20.82 16.11 -4.10
N LEU A 35 19.96 15.18 -3.66
CA LEU A 35 19.75 13.89 -4.33
C LEU A 35 19.19 14.08 -5.76
N VAL A 36 18.17 14.93 -5.92
CA VAL A 36 17.60 15.27 -7.23
C VAL A 36 18.66 15.88 -8.14
N ARG A 37 19.47 16.82 -7.65
CA ARG A 37 20.55 17.44 -8.42
C ARG A 37 21.59 16.40 -8.86
N SER A 38 21.93 15.46 -7.98
CA SER A 38 22.91 14.41 -8.24
C SER A 38 22.40 13.39 -9.26
N LEU A 39 21.15 12.93 -9.12
CA LEU A 39 20.48 12.08 -10.11
C LEU A 39 20.35 12.78 -11.46
N ARG A 40 20.02 14.08 -11.49
CA ARG A 40 19.99 14.88 -12.72
C ARG A 40 21.37 15.01 -13.37
N LEU A 41 22.44 15.14 -12.59
CA LEU A 41 23.81 15.18 -13.10
C LEU A 41 24.23 13.84 -13.69
N VAL A 42 23.97 12.75 -12.98
CA VAL A 42 24.22 11.37 -13.43
C VAL A 42 23.44 11.07 -14.69
N ASN A 43 22.16 11.42 -14.71
CA ASN A 43 21.28 11.22 -15.85
C ASN A 43 21.68 12.10 -17.06
N ARG A 44 22.03 13.37 -16.85
CA ARG A 44 22.55 14.24 -17.93
C ARG A 44 23.85 13.69 -18.51
N ALA A 45 24.73 13.14 -17.69
CA ALA A 45 25.95 12.49 -18.16
C ALA A 45 25.63 11.23 -18.97
N TRP A 46 24.71 10.38 -18.49
CA TRP A 46 24.24 9.18 -19.18
C TRP A 46 23.56 9.49 -20.53
N CYS A 47 22.65 10.46 -20.56
CA CYS A 47 21.96 10.92 -21.77
C CYS A 47 22.92 11.56 -22.79
N ARG A 48 23.91 12.36 -22.35
CA ARG A 48 24.94 12.92 -23.23
C ARG A 48 25.81 11.84 -23.88
N GLU A 49 26.15 10.80 -23.13
CA GLU A 49 26.98 9.72 -23.64
C GLU A 49 26.19 8.78 -24.58
N THR A 50 24.91 8.51 -24.25
CA THR A 50 24.02 7.63 -25.04
C THR A 50 23.45 8.29 -26.30
N SER A 51 23.27 9.62 -26.31
CA SER A 51 22.83 10.39 -27.49
C SER A 51 23.92 10.52 -28.56
N ARG A 52 25.19 10.39 -28.17
CA ARG A 52 26.35 10.44 -29.08
C ARG A 52 26.69 9.08 -29.70
N LEU A 53 26.00 8.01 -29.31
CA LEU A 53 26.25 6.66 -29.81
C LEU A 53 25.19 6.27 -30.86
N PRO A 54 25.61 5.78 -32.05
CA PRO A 54 24.70 5.17 -33.02
C PRO A 54 23.85 4.07 -32.38
N SER A 55 22.60 3.90 -32.83
CA SER A 55 21.63 2.95 -32.27
C SER A 55 22.17 1.52 -32.14
N CYS A 56 23.07 1.11 -33.03
CA CYS A 56 23.75 -0.20 -33.04
C CYS A 56 24.87 -0.36 -31.99
N LEU A 57 25.35 0.71 -31.35
CA LEU A 57 26.44 0.71 -30.35
C LEU A 57 25.96 0.92 -28.91
N LYS A 58 24.66 1.14 -28.71
CA LYS A 58 24.06 1.45 -27.40
C LYS A 58 24.12 0.31 -26.38
N VAL A 59 24.51 -0.90 -26.79
CA VAL A 59 24.55 -2.09 -25.93
C VAL A 59 26.00 -2.52 -25.59
N SER A 60 27.04 -2.02 -26.27
CA SER A 60 28.40 -2.60 -26.16
C SER A 60 29.60 -1.63 -26.26
N SER A 61 29.42 -0.31 -26.13
CA SER A 61 30.57 0.60 -26.16
C SER A 61 31.40 0.56 -24.85
N GLY A 62 32.72 0.45 -24.97
CA GLY A 62 33.67 0.41 -23.84
C GLY A 62 33.52 1.55 -22.80
N PRO A 63 33.23 2.81 -23.21
CA PRO A 63 33.00 3.92 -22.28
C PRO A 63 31.76 3.74 -21.40
N LEU A 64 30.61 3.35 -21.97
CA LEU A 64 29.39 3.09 -21.20
C LEU A 64 29.56 1.92 -20.23
N ARG A 65 30.32 0.89 -20.63
CA ARG A 65 30.63 -0.24 -19.75
C ARG A 65 31.47 0.19 -18.53
N ARG A 66 32.45 1.07 -18.72
CA ARG A 66 33.27 1.62 -17.62
C ARG A 66 32.45 2.53 -16.69
N ILE A 67 31.62 3.41 -17.25
CA ILE A 67 30.72 4.27 -16.47
C ILE A 67 29.77 3.39 -15.63
N ARG A 68 29.19 2.35 -16.22
CA ARG A 68 28.27 1.43 -15.54
C ARG A 68 28.96 0.60 -14.46
N LEU A 69 30.21 0.20 -14.67
CA LEU A 69 31.00 -0.52 -13.66
C LEU A 69 31.32 0.39 -12.46
N ALA A 70 31.81 1.59 -12.72
CA ALA A 70 32.09 2.59 -11.68
C ALA A 70 30.82 2.97 -10.91
N MET A 71 29.67 3.10 -11.59
CA MET A 71 28.38 3.32 -10.93
C MET A 71 27.94 2.12 -10.10
N ARG A 72 28.14 0.88 -10.58
CA ARG A 72 27.81 -0.33 -9.83
C ARG A 72 28.59 -0.45 -8.53
N GLU A 73 29.91 -0.20 -8.57
CA GLU A 73 30.74 -0.17 -7.37
C GLU A 73 30.27 0.92 -6.40
N ARG A 74 29.99 2.11 -6.94
CA ARG A 74 29.59 3.27 -6.15
C ARG A 74 28.19 3.16 -5.54
N PHE A 75 27.27 2.47 -6.20
CA PHE A 75 25.89 2.29 -5.75
C PHE A 75 25.62 0.89 -5.18
N ALA A 76 26.65 0.11 -4.89
CA ALA A 76 26.52 -1.23 -4.33
C ALA A 76 25.75 -1.26 -2.99
N GLY A 77 25.75 -0.17 -2.23
CA GLY A 77 25.01 -0.08 -0.96
C GLY A 77 23.53 0.35 -1.09
N VAL A 78 23.07 0.77 -2.27
CA VAL A 78 21.73 1.33 -2.42
C VAL A 78 20.70 0.21 -2.54
N ARG A 79 19.85 0.07 -1.51
CA ARG A 79 18.79 -0.93 -1.44
C ARG A 79 17.40 -0.38 -1.72
N THR A 80 17.21 0.92 -1.59
CA THR A 80 15.91 1.56 -1.77
C THR A 80 16.05 2.76 -2.67
N LEU A 81 15.22 2.82 -3.70
CA LEU A 81 15.10 3.95 -4.59
C LEU A 81 13.63 4.36 -4.68
N MET A 82 13.34 5.60 -4.29
CA MET A 82 12.04 6.22 -4.49
C MET A 82 12.21 7.42 -5.41
N LEU A 83 11.35 7.52 -6.42
CA LEU A 83 11.30 8.72 -7.23
C LEU A 83 10.71 9.88 -6.43
N LEU A 84 11.12 11.10 -6.74
CA LEU A 84 10.79 12.31 -6.01
C LEU A 84 9.76 13.13 -6.80
N ALA A 85 8.73 13.59 -6.08
CA ALA A 85 7.67 14.42 -6.64
C ALA A 85 8.27 15.70 -7.25
N GLY A 86 7.72 16.15 -8.38
CA GLY A 86 8.15 17.39 -9.05
C GLY A 86 9.45 17.25 -9.85
N VAL A 87 9.98 16.04 -10.02
CA VAL A 87 11.07 15.75 -10.96
C VAL A 87 10.48 15.22 -12.26
N GLN A 88 10.78 15.88 -13.38
CA GLN A 88 10.48 15.33 -14.70
C GLN A 88 11.48 14.21 -15.02
N TYR A 89 10.99 12.98 -15.03
CA TYR A 89 11.73 11.80 -15.47
C TYR A 89 11.53 11.58 -16.97
N GLN A 90 12.61 11.37 -17.71
CA GLN A 90 12.53 11.03 -19.13
C GLN A 90 12.60 9.51 -19.37
N PHE A 91 12.03 9.07 -20.50
CA PHE A 91 11.98 7.67 -20.94
C PHE A 91 13.36 6.97 -20.94
N SER A 92 14.44 7.70 -21.27
CA SER A 92 15.79 7.14 -21.40
C SER A 92 16.45 6.77 -20.07
N GLU A 93 15.77 6.99 -18.94
CA GLU A 93 16.36 6.92 -17.60
C GLU A 93 16.21 5.53 -16.96
N LEU A 94 15.19 4.74 -17.31
CA LEU A 94 14.97 3.43 -16.70
C LEU A 94 16.15 2.44 -16.86
N PRO A 95 16.86 2.37 -18.01
CA PRO A 95 18.07 1.55 -18.13
C PRO A 95 19.18 1.88 -17.12
N SER A 96 19.22 3.12 -16.59
CA SER A 96 20.20 3.51 -15.57
C SER A 96 20.00 2.77 -14.24
N LEU A 97 18.79 2.24 -13.98
CA LEU A 97 18.47 1.44 -12.79
C LEU A 97 19.33 0.18 -12.68
N LEU A 98 19.87 -0.32 -13.80
CA LEU A 98 20.77 -1.47 -13.82
C LEU A 98 22.15 -1.20 -13.18
N SER A 99 22.38 0.06 -12.76
CA SER A 99 23.56 0.49 -12.01
C SER A 99 23.43 0.26 -10.50
N PHE A 100 22.26 -0.16 -10.00
CA PHE A 100 22.01 -0.47 -8.58
C PHE A 100 21.98 -2.00 -8.36
N PRO A 101 23.13 -2.65 -8.08
CA PRO A 101 23.21 -4.11 -8.04
C PRO A 101 22.58 -4.75 -6.79
N SER A 102 22.26 -3.94 -5.77
CA SER A 102 21.68 -4.40 -4.50
C SER A 102 20.30 -3.80 -4.23
N LEU A 103 19.63 -3.31 -5.28
CA LEU A 103 18.33 -2.69 -5.15
C LEU A 103 17.27 -3.71 -4.73
N GLU A 104 16.60 -3.47 -3.61
CA GLU A 104 15.55 -4.33 -3.05
C GLU A 104 14.15 -3.71 -3.16
N VAL A 105 14.07 -2.37 -3.05
CA VAL A 105 12.85 -1.58 -3.06
C VAL A 105 12.92 -0.52 -4.17
N LEU A 106 11.92 -0.51 -5.04
CA LEU A 106 11.77 0.48 -6.10
C LEU A 106 10.36 1.06 -6.09
N ASP A 107 10.26 2.39 -5.96
CA ASP A 107 9.00 3.12 -6.06
C ASP A 107 9.01 4.03 -7.29
N LEU A 108 8.18 3.68 -8.27
CA LEU A 108 7.96 4.40 -9.52
C LEU A 108 6.63 5.17 -9.55
N SER A 109 5.98 5.41 -8.39
CA SER A 109 4.67 6.08 -8.30
C SER A 109 4.61 7.46 -8.95
N LEU A 110 5.76 8.14 -9.04
CA LEU A 110 5.87 9.52 -9.48
C LEU A 110 6.41 9.65 -10.90
N LEU A 111 6.47 8.52 -11.64
CA LEU A 111 6.76 8.57 -13.06
C LEU A 111 5.60 9.27 -13.81
N PRO A 112 5.91 10.21 -14.72
CA PRO A 112 4.90 10.80 -15.58
C PRO A 112 4.27 9.74 -16.49
N GLU A 113 3.05 10.01 -16.94
CA GLU A 113 2.33 9.19 -17.93
C GLU A 113 3.22 8.92 -19.16
N ARG A 114 3.19 7.69 -19.66
CA ARG A 114 3.86 7.24 -20.91
C ARG A 114 5.37 7.03 -20.87
N LEU A 115 5.93 6.56 -19.75
CA LEU A 115 7.25 5.93 -19.83
C LEU A 115 7.12 4.50 -20.37
N GLY A 116 7.82 4.20 -21.45
CA GLY A 116 8.20 2.83 -21.76
C GLY A 116 9.58 2.52 -21.18
N GLY A 117 10.05 1.29 -21.36
CA GLY A 117 11.28 0.82 -20.71
C GLY A 117 11.06 -0.01 -19.45
N TYR A 118 9.81 -0.28 -19.06
CA TYR A 118 9.49 -1.12 -17.90
C TYR A 118 10.03 -2.55 -17.98
N HIS A 119 10.38 -3.03 -19.18
CA HIS A 119 11.12 -4.29 -19.36
C HIS A 119 12.43 -4.34 -18.56
N VAL A 120 13.05 -3.19 -18.28
CA VAL A 120 14.26 -3.10 -17.45
C VAL A 120 13.97 -3.50 -16.00
N VAL A 121 12.76 -3.23 -15.49
CA VAL A 121 12.37 -3.55 -14.10
C VAL A 121 12.49 -5.04 -13.83
N ALA A 122 12.13 -5.89 -14.80
CA ALA A 122 12.28 -7.34 -14.70
C ALA A 122 13.74 -7.82 -14.59
N SER A 123 14.70 -6.98 -15.01
CA SER A 123 16.14 -7.27 -14.90
C SER A 123 16.77 -6.75 -13.60
N LEU A 124 16.00 -6.07 -12.75
CA LEU A 124 16.49 -5.56 -11.48
C LEU A 124 16.45 -6.65 -10.40
N PRO A 125 17.45 -6.68 -9.49
CA PRO A 125 17.54 -7.69 -8.44
C PRO A 125 16.57 -7.40 -7.27
N LEU A 126 15.35 -6.94 -7.56
CA LEU A 126 14.38 -6.57 -6.53
C LEU A 126 13.94 -7.81 -5.76
N LYS A 127 14.09 -7.74 -4.43
CA LYS A 127 13.73 -8.81 -3.50
C LYS A 127 12.65 -8.42 -2.50
N MET A 128 12.21 -7.16 -2.49
CA MET A 128 11.30 -6.67 -1.46
C MET A 128 10.08 -6.00 -2.06
N ARG A 129 10.20 -4.78 -2.60
CA ARG A 129 9.02 -3.95 -2.93
C ARG A 129 9.13 -3.32 -4.31
N LEU A 130 8.03 -3.36 -5.05
CA LEU A 130 7.84 -2.63 -6.29
C LEU A 130 6.55 -1.83 -6.19
N HIS A 131 6.62 -0.53 -6.45
CA HIS A 131 5.43 0.30 -6.58
C HIS A 131 5.37 0.91 -7.99
N LEU A 132 4.22 0.75 -8.63
CA LEU A 132 3.91 1.23 -9.98
C LEU A 132 2.66 2.10 -9.91
N SER A 133 2.59 3.14 -10.74
CA SER A 133 1.41 3.98 -10.81
C SER A 133 1.12 4.44 -12.23
N GLN A 134 -0.15 4.78 -12.49
CA GLN A 134 -0.59 5.43 -13.74
C GLN A 134 -0.42 4.57 -15.00
N PHE A 135 -0.59 3.24 -14.86
CA PHE A 135 -0.65 2.34 -16.01
C PHE A 135 -2.06 2.35 -16.59
N GLN A 136 -2.22 2.83 -17.81
CA GLN A 136 -3.53 3.07 -18.46
C GLN A 136 -3.62 2.38 -19.83
N LEU A 137 -2.50 1.95 -20.41
CA LEU A 137 -2.46 1.36 -21.75
C LEU A 137 -2.00 -0.10 -21.71
N GLN A 138 -2.60 -0.94 -22.55
CA GLN A 138 -2.20 -2.34 -22.73
C GLN A 138 -0.70 -2.52 -23.00
N SER A 139 -0.09 -1.61 -23.77
CA SER A 139 1.33 -1.66 -24.11
C SER A 139 2.26 -1.50 -22.89
N GLU A 140 1.81 -0.79 -21.85
CA GLU A 140 2.54 -0.62 -20.60
C GLU A 140 2.53 -1.92 -19.80
N TRP A 141 1.37 -2.59 -19.75
CA TRP A 141 1.21 -3.91 -19.15
C TRP A 141 1.97 -5.00 -19.91
N ASP A 142 1.99 -4.94 -21.24
CA ASP A 142 2.79 -5.85 -22.05
C ASP A 142 4.28 -5.74 -21.74
N ALA A 143 4.76 -4.52 -21.45
CA ALA A 143 6.15 -4.30 -21.03
C ALA A 143 6.46 -4.90 -19.65
N LEU A 144 5.45 -5.22 -18.84
CA LEU A 144 5.58 -5.89 -17.55
C LEU A 144 5.48 -7.41 -17.61
N LYS A 145 5.13 -8.03 -18.76
CA LYS A 145 5.12 -9.49 -18.91
C LYS A 145 6.41 -10.18 -18.42
N PRO A 146 7.62 -9.62 -18.63
CA PRO A 146 8.85 -10.21 -18.10
C PRO A 146 8.95 -10.22 -16.56
N LEU A 147 8.11 -9.47 -15.82
CA LEU A 147 8.11 -9.47 -14.35
C LEU A 147 7.78 -10.85 -13.77
N GLY A 148 7.11 -11.75 -14.49
CA GLY A 148 6.70 -13.07 -13.99
C GLY A 148 7.84 -13.92 -13.41
N GLY A 149 9.10 -13.63 -13.76
CA GLY A 149 10.28 -14.30 -13.18
C GLY A 149 10.73 -13.77 -11.80
N MET A 150 10.14 -12.69 -11.27
CA MET A 150 10.57 -12.02 -10.03
C MET A 150 10.00 -12.69 -8.77
N THR A 151 10.23 -13.98 -8.62
CA THR A 151 9.72 -14.81 -7.50
C THR A 151 10.23 -14.38 -6.12
N SER A 152 11.25 -13.52 -6.06
CA SER A 152 11.74 -12.94 -4.81
C SER A 152 10.95 -11.71 -4.34
N LEU A 153 10.11 -11.10 -5.17
CA LEU A 153 9.35 -9.90 -4.78
C LEU A 153 8.35 -10.24 -3.67
N ARG A 154 8.23 -9.38 -2.64
CA ARG A 154 7.36 -9.59 -1.47
C ARG A 154 6.15 -8.66 -1.43
N CYS A 155 6.31 -7.41 -1.86
CA CYS A 155 5.20 -6.46 -1.94
C CYS A 155 5.09 -5.79 -3.31
N LEU A 156 3.87 -5.69 -3.80
CA LEU A 156 3.52 -4.99 -5.04
C LEU A 156 2.47 -3.92 -4.73
N GLY A 157 2.79 -2.67 -5.05
CA GLY A 157 1.86 -1.56 -5.02
C GLY A 157 1.50 -1.13 -6.43
N LEU A 158 0.21 -1.01 -6.70
CA LEU A 158 -0.35 -0.45 -7.93
C LEU A 158 -1.24 0.72 -7.52
N ALA A 159 -0.99 1.90 -8.10
CA ALA A 159 -1.78 3.08 -7.81
C ALA A 159 -2.28 3.76 -9.08
N ARG A 160 -3.56 4.12 -9.17
CA ARG A 160 -4.11 4.83 -10.34
C ARG A 160 -3.88 4.07 -11.64
N CYS A 161 -4.05 2.75 -11.61
CA CYS A 161 -3.88 1.90 -12.79
C CYS A 161 -5.21 1.38 -13.30
N GLU A 162 -5.37 1.29 -14.61
CA GLU A 162 -6.44 0.55 -15.28
C GLU A 162 -6.01 -0.92 -15.36
N LEU A 163 -6.54 -1.74 -14.44
CA LEU A 163 -6.10 -3.11 -14.26
C LEU A 163 -6.82 -4.07 -15.18
N SER A 164 -8.12 -3.88 -15.47
CA SER A 164 -8.92 -4.84 -16.24
C SER A 164 -8.69 -6.31 -15.80
N ASP A 165 -7.99 -7.12 -16.59
CA ASP A 165 -7.58 -8.50 -16.27
C ASP A 165 -6.06 -8.68 -15.98
N HIS A 166 -5.30 -7.57 -15.97
CA HIS A 166 -3.84 -7.54 -15.86
C HIS A 166 -3.29 -8.00 -14.51
N LEU A 167 -4.12 -8.10 -13.47
CA LEU A 167 -3.71 -8.74 -12.21
C LEU A 167 -3.24 -10.20 -12.42
N THR A 168 -3.71 -10.84 -13.50
CA THR A 168 -3.27 -12.19 -13.88
C THR A 168 -1.79 -12.27 -14.30
N LEU A 169 -1.16 -11.14 -14.68
CA LEU A 169 0.27 -11.04 -14.99
C LEU A 169 1.15 -11.36 -13.77
N PHE A 170 0.63 -11.12 -12.57
CA PHE A 170 1.37 -11.28 -11.31
C PHE A 170 1.21 -12.66 -10.69
N ARG A 171 0.47 -13.57 -11.34
CA ARG A 171 0.26 -14.94 -10.88
C ARG A 171 1.57 -15.71 -10.68
N ASP A 172 2.62 -15.43 -11.42
CA ASP A 172 3.86 -16.22 -11.28
C ASP A 172 4.81 -15.64 -10.22
N LEU A 173 4.44 -14.51 -9.58
CA LEU A 173 5.17 -13.91 -8.46
C LEU A 173 4.92 -14.65 -7.14
N THR A 174 5.38 -15.90 -7.06
CA THR A 174 5.09 -16.81 -5.92
C THR A 174 5.63 -16.37 -4.56
N GLY A 175 6.55 -15.40 -4.53
CA GLY A 175 7.01 -14.77 -3.28
C GLY A 175 6.12 -13.63 -2.77
N LEU A 176 5.12 -13.19 -3.54
CA LEU A 176 4.36 -11.97 -3.28
C LEU A 176 3.40 -12.13 -2.10
N THR A 177 3.77 -11.67 -0.92
CA THR A 177 2.93 -11.80 0.27
C THR A 177 1.97 -10.62 0.48
N SER A 178 2.25 -9.46 -0.12
CA SER A 178 1.48 -8.23 0.12
C SER A 178 1.16 -7.51 -1.19
N MET A 179 -0.11 -7.18 -1.40
CA MET A 179 -0.56 -6.43 -2.58
C MET A 179 -1.37 -5.21 -2.14
N ARG A 180 -1.07 -4.06 -2.78
CA ARG A 180 -1.80 -2.82 -2.55
C ARG A 180 -2.31 -2.25 -3.87
N LEU A 181 -3.62 -2.03 -3.94
CA LEU A 181 -4.34 -1.41 -5.05
C LEU A 181 -4.93 -0.10 -4.55
N ILE A 182 -4.49 1.04 -5.10
CA ILE A 182 -4.97 2.36 -4.68
C ILE A 182 -5.53 3.09 -5.89
N ALA A 183 -6.77 3.53 -5.86
CA ALA A 183 -7.39 4.27 -6.96
C ALA A 183 -7.27 3.55 -8.31
N CYS A 184 -7.26 2.21 -8.30
CA CYS A 184 -7.21 1.42 -9.52
C CYS A 184 -8.63 1.16 -10.04
N THR A 185 -8.79 1.18 -11.36
CA THR A 185 -10.03 0.79 -12.02
C THR A 185 -9.93 -0.68 -12.40
N THR A 186 -10.84 -1.50 -11.87
CA THR A 186 -10.88 -2.95 -12.12
C THR A 186 -12.30 -3.46 -11.98
N PRO A 187 -12.80 -4.26 -12.93
CA PRO A 187 -14.06 -4.96 -12.74
C PRO A 187 -13.90 -6.06 -11.67
N ASP A 188 -15.02 -6.55 -11.16
CA ASP A 188 -15.08 -7.65 -10.19
C ASP A 188 -14.31 -8.88 -10.66
N ALA A 189 -14.38 -9.21 -11.96
CA ALA A 189 -13.62 -10.32 -12.55
C ALA A 189 -12.10 -10.16 -12.38
N GLY A 190 -11.59 -8.92 -12.42
CA GLY A 190 -10.17 -8.63 -12.21
C GLY A 190 -9.73 -8.93 -10.78
N VAL A 191 -10.54 -8.52 -9.79
CA VAL A 191 -10.30 -8.80 -8.37
C VAL A 191 -10.49 -10.29 -8.04
N ALA A 192 -11.52 -10.92 -8.60
CA ALA A 192 -11.76 -12.34 -8.41
C ALA A 192 -10.55 -13.16 -8.84
N CYS A 193 -9.85 -12.79 -9.92
CA CYS A 193 -8.63 -13.47 -10.38
C CYS A 193 -7.50 -13.52 -9.36
N LEU A 194 -7.56 -12.78 -8.25
CA LEU A 194 -6.59 -12.88 -7.16
C LEU A 194 -6.54 -14.29 -6.53
N TRP A 195 -7.59 -15.13 -6.66
CA TRP A 195 -7.56 -16.55 -6.22
C TRP A 195 -6.37 -17.33 -6.78
N ARG A 196 -5.82 -16.88 -7.91
CA ARG A 196 -4.67 -17.47 -8.60
C ARG A 196 -3.34 -17.16 -7.91
N MET A 197 -3.37 -16.35 -6.84
CA MET A 197 -2.24 -16.00 -5.98
C MET A 197 -2.50 -16.43 -4.52
N PRO A 198 -2.68 -17.74 -4.26
CA PRO A 198 -3.04 -18.27 -2.93
C PRO A 198 -1.99 -18.02 -1.83
N TRP A 199 -0.80 -17.53 -2.19
CA TRP A 199 0.26 -17.15 -1.25
C TRP A 199 0.13 -15.72 -0.70
N LEU A 200 -0.81 -14.90 -1.22
CA LEU A 200 -1.08 -13.57 -0.68
C LEU A 200 -1.51 -13.65 0.79
N ARG A 201 -0.90 -12.81 1.63
CA ARG A 201 -1.17 -12.70 3.07
C ARG A 201 -1.79 -11.36 3.44
N GLU A 202 -1.51 -10.33 2.66
CA GLU A 202 -2.01 -8.98 2.90
C GLU A 202 -2.56 -8.39 1.59
N LEU A 203 -3.79 -7.89 1.66
CA LEU A 203 -4.43 -7.18 0.56
C LEU A 203 -4.95 -5.84 1.06
N TRP A 204 -4.56 -4.77 0.38
CA TRP A 204 -5.10 -3.44 0.59
C TRP A 204 -5.73 -2.94 -0.70
N MET A 205 -7.04 -2.69 -0.69
CA MET A 205 -7.77 -2.00 -1.74
C MET A 205 -8.32 -0.68 -1.20
N ASP A 206 -8.06 0.41 -1.89
CA ASP A 206 -8.48 1.74 -1.46
C ASP A 206 -8.87 2.57 -2.66
N LEU A 207 -10.03 3.22 -2.63
CA LEU A 207 -10.53 4.03 -3.73
C LEU A 207 -10.70 3.22 -5.05
N CYS A 208 -10.87 1.90 -4.97
CA CYS A 208 -11.18 1.03 -6.10
C CYS A 208 -12.69 1.08 -6.40
N ILE A 209 -13.15 2.19 -6.98
CA ILE A 209 -14.58 2.56 -7.03
C ILE A 209 -15.46 1.65 -7.88
N ASP A 210 -14.88 0.89 -8.81
CA ASP A 210 -15.63 0.01 -9.73
C ASP A 210 -15.94 -1.37 -9.15
N VAL A 211 -15.26 -1.74 -8.06
CA VAL A 211 -15.42 -3.05 -7.43
C VAL A 211 -16.70 -3.06 -6.60
N THR A 212 -17.51 -4.10 -6.80
CA THR A 212 -18.78 -4.32 -6.12
C THR A 212 -18.72 -5.53 -5.18
N ASP A 213 -19.85 -5.91 -4.60
CA ASP A 213 -20.00 -7.11 -3.78
C ASP A 213 -19.51 -8.38 -4.49
N GLY A 214 -19.70 -8.49 -5.81
CA GLY A 214 -19.23 -9.62 -6.59
C GLY A 214 -17.70 -9.75 -6.58
N GLY A 215 -16.98 -8.63 -6.59
CA GLY A 215 -15.53 -8.60 -6.53
C GLY A 215 -15.00 -9.01 -5.16
N LEU A 216 -15.65 -8.56 -4.07
CA LEU A 216 -15.30 -8.99 -2.72
C LEU A 216 -15.61 -10.47 -2.46
N ALA A 217 -16.76 -10.97 -2.92
CA ALA A 217 -17.10 -12.39 -2.82
C ALA A 217 -16.08 -13.27 -3.57
N GLY A 218 -15.51 -12.77 -4.66
CA GLY A 218 -14.42 -13.41 -5.40
C GLY A 218 -13.14 -13.62 -4.58
N LEU A 219 -12.96 -12.88 -3.48
CA LEU A 219 -11.80 -13.04 -2.59
C LEU A 219 -11.89 -14.28 -1.70
N SER A 220 -13.07 -14.88 -1.52
CA SER A 220 -13.30 -16.05 -0.62
C SER A 220 -12.30 -17.19 -0.76
N ASN A 221 -11.70 -17.37 -1.94
CA ASN A 221 -10.69 -18.40 -2.21
C ASN A 221 -9.28 -18.06 -1.69
N LEU A 222 -9.03 -16.85 -1.22
CA LEU A 222 -7.76 -16.42 -0.61
C LEU A 222 -7.69 -16.85 0.87
N VAL A 223 -7.93 -18.12 1.15
CA VAL A 223 -8.01 -18.66 2.53
C VAL A 223 -6.75 -18.46 3.37
N GLY A 224 -5.62 -18.14 2.74
CA GLY A 224 -4.36 -17.80 3.41
C GLY A 224 -4.21 -16.32 3.79
N LEU A 225 -5.17 -15.45 3.44
CA LEU A 225 -5.11 -14.02 3.71
C LEU A 225 -5.24 -13.75 5.22
N THR A 226 -4.30 -12.98 5.75
CA THR A 226 -4.20 -12.65 7.18
C THR A 226 -4.57 -11.20 7.47
N LYS A 227 -4.47 -10.32 6.47
CA LYS A 227 -4.82 -8.90 6.57
C LYS A 227 -5.59 -8.45 5.34
N LEU A 228 -6.74 -7.83 5.57
CA LEU A 228 -7.55 -7.22 4.53
C LEU A 228 -7.89 -5.78 4.92
N LYS A 229 -7.52 -4.83 4.06
CA LYS A 229 -7.87 -3.42 4.23
C LYS A 229 -8.64 -2.94 3.01
N ILE A 230 -9.87 -2.50 3.23
CA ILE A 230 -10.79 -2.02 2.21
C ILE A 230 -11.21 -0.61 2.59
N GLY A 231 -10.98 0.34 1.70
CA GLY A 231 -11.27 1.75 1.93
C GLY A 231 -11.96 2.42 0.74
N ARG A 232 -12.93 3.29 0.99
CA ARG A 232 -13.46 4.22 -0.04
C ARG A 232 -14.01 3.50 -1.27
N MET A 233 -14.64 2.35 -1.06
CA MET A 233 -15.26 1.54 -2.11
C MET A 233 -16.77 1.79 -2.14
N GLN A 234 -17.18 2.71 -3.01
CA GLN A 234 -18.52 3.31 -3.03
C GLN A 234 -19.63 2.39 -3.60
N ARG A 235 -19.27 1.19 -4.06
CA ARG A 235 -20.20 0.21 -4.64
C ARG A 235 -20.28 -1.10 -3.86
N VAL A 236 -19.62 -1.16 -2.71
CA VAL A 236 -19.68 -2.29 -1.77
C VAL A 236 -20.80 -2.04 -0.76
N GLU A 237 -21.66 -3.03 -0.58
CA GLU A 237 -22.79 -3.05 0.34
C GLU A 237 -22.59 -4.18 1.38
N ASP A 238 -23.54 -4.37 2.29
CA ASP A 238 -23.43 -5.40 3.34
C ASP A 238 -23.19 -6.82 2.80
N ALA A 239 -23.75 -7.14 1.63
CA ALA A 239 -23.57 -8.43 0.99
C ALA A 239 -22.12 -8.69 0.55
N GLY A 240 -21.40 -7.65 0.11
CA GLY A 240 -19.99 -7.76 -0.26
C GLY A 240 -19.10 -8.06 0.94
N ILE A 241 -19.37 -7.43 2.08
CA ILE A 241 -18.67 -7.71 3.34
C ILE A 241 -18.99 -9.10 3.85
N ARG A 242 -20.23 -9.58 3.71
CA ARG A 242 -20.54 -10.99 4.01
C ARG A 242 -19.76 -11.96 3.14
N GLY A 243 -19.47 -11.60 1.88
CA GLY A 243 -18.69 -12.43 0.96
C GLY A 243 -17.25 -12.74 1.39
N ILE A 244 -16.70 -11.98 2.35
CA ILE A 244 -15.36 -12.23 2.90
C ILE A 244 -15.36 -13.07 4.19
N SER A 245 -16.51 -13.63 4.60
CA SER A 245 -16.66 -14.50 5.78
C SER A 245 -15.82 -15.78 5.71
N GLU A 246 -15.48 -16.23 4.51
CA GLU A 246 -14.68 -17.44 4.27
C GLU A 246 -13.18 -17.22 4.49
N LEU A 247 -12.74 -15.98 4.71
CA LEU A 247 -11.35 -15.62 4.97
C LEU A 247 -10.93 -15.89 6.43
N VAL A 248 -11.16 -17.11 6.91
CA VAL A 248 -11.03 -17.51 8.31
C VAL A 248 -9.61 -17.35 8.91
N SER A 249 -8.59 -17.16 8.06
CA SER A 249 -7.21 -16.85 8.50
C SER A 249 -6.98 -15.37 8.81
N LEU A 250 -7.98 -14.50 8.63
CA LEU A 250 -7.85 -13.08 8.91
C LEU A 250 -7.59 -12.81 10.40
N SER A 251 -6.52 -12.06 10.63
CA SER A 251 -6.13 -11.53 11.93
C SER A 251 -6.33 -10.01 12.03
N GLU A 252 -6.33 -9.31 10.89
CA GLU A 252 -6.63 -7.88 10.80
C GLU A 252 -7.63 -7.60 9.66
N LEU A 253 -8.74 -6.95 9.99
CA LEU A 253 -9.72 -6.46 9.02
C LEU A 253 -9.92 -4.96 9.21
N SER A 254 -9.84 -4.20 8.12
CA SER A 254 -10.09 -2.75 8.11
C SER A 254 -11.09 -2.41 7.01
N LEU A 255 -12.21 -1.84 7.42
CA LEU A 255 -13.29 -1.35 6.58
C LEU A 255 -13.40 0.16 6.84
N ARG A 256 -13.11 0.97 5.83
CA ARG A 256 -13.10 2.44 5.95
C ARG A 256 -13.93 3.13 4.88
N ASP A 257 -14.76 4.08 5.26
CA ASP A 257 -15.47 4.98 4.33
C ASP A 257 -16.18 4.18 3.21
N LEU A 258 -17.05 3.26 3.65
CA LEU A 258 -17.90 2.47 2.76
C LEU A 258 -19.30 3.05 2.82
N GLY A 259 -19.57 4.03 1.96
CA GLY A 259 -20.77 4.88 2.01
C GLY A 259 -22.11 4.17 1.81
N LYS A 260 -22.10 2.86 1.48
CA LYS A 260 -23.32 2.05 1.29
C LYS A 260 -23.52 0.94 2.33
N ILE A 261 -22.69 0.90 3.37
CA ILE A 261 -22.96 0.04 4.53
C ILE A 261 -23.99 0.78 5.40
N ASP A 262 -25.22 0.26 5.47
CA ASP A 262 -26.35 0.97 6.08
C ASP A 262 -26.95 0.28 7.32
N ASN A 263 -26.46 -0.92 7.68
CA ASN A 263 -26.94 -1.71 8.81
C ASN A 263 -25.84 -2.61 9.42
N ASP A 264 -26.20 -3.48 10.37
CA ASP A 264 -25.28 -4.36 11.10
C ASP A 264 -25.10 -5.77 10.47
N GLN A 265 -25.75 -6.04 9.33
CA GLN A 265 -25.65 -7.34 8.63
C GLN A 265 -24.23 -7.61 8.15
N CYS A 266 -23.47 -6.58 7.77
CA CYS A 266 -22.05 -6.71 7.45
C CYS A 266 -21.28 -7.39 8.60
N ILE A 267 -21.44 -6.92 9.84
CA ILE A 267 -20.72 -7.44 11.01
C ILE A 267 -21.22 -8.84 11.38
N ARG A 268 -22.55 -9.07 11.34
CA ARG A 268 -23.13 -10.41 11.57
C ARG A 268 -22.56 -11.46 10.62
N GLY A 269 -22.36 -11.07 9.35
CA GLY A 269 -21.77 -11.91 8.33
C GLY A 269 -20.31 -12.30 8.61
N LEU A 270 -19.60 -11.55 9.45
CA LEU A 270 -18.18 -11.77 9.76
C LEU A 270 -17.96 -12.64 11.01
N THR A 271 -19.01 -13.16 11.64
CA THR A 271 -18.92 -13.99 12.87
C THR A 271 -18.08 -15.26 12.73
N SER A 272 -17.82 -15.74 11.51
CA SER A 272 -16.88 -16.83 11.25
C SER A 272 -15.42 -16.44 11.46
N LEU A 273 -15.09 -15.14 11.42
CA LEU A 273 -13.72 -14.61 11.54
C LEU A 273 -13.26 -14.50 13.00
N THR A 274 -13.36 -15.61 13.73
CA THR A 274 -13.05 -15.73 15.16
C THR A 274 -11.56 -15.50 15.49
N GLY A 275 -10.68 -15.56 14.49
CA GLY A 275 -9.25 -15.28 14.61
C GLY A 275 -8.86 -13.80 14.54
N LEU A 276 -9.82 -12.88 14.40
CA LEU A 276 -9.54 -11.45 14.33
C LEU A 276 -8.97 -10.92 15.65
N THR A 277 -7.82 -10.26 15.54
CA THR A 277 -7.15 -9.55 16.63
C THR A 277 -7.28 -8.03 16.49
N ARG A 278 -7.50 -7.54 15.25
CA ARG A 278 -7.73 -6.13 14.96
C ARG A 278 -8.89 -5.95 14.00
N LEU A 279 -9.82 -5.07 14.36
CA LEU A 279 -10.98 -4.73 13.55
C LEU A 279 -11.14 -3.20 13.50
N GLU A 280 -11.06 -2.63 12.30
CA GLU A 280 -11.31 -1.21 12.06
C GLU A 280 -12.60 -1.07 11.24
N LEU A 281 -13.56 -0.34 11.79
CA LEU A 281 -14.89 -0.04 11.26
C LEU A 281 -15.04 1.49 11.26
N ARG A 282 -14.36 2.16 10.33
CA ARG A 282 -14.20 3.61 10.35
C ARG A 282 -15.03 4.31 9.28
N ASP A 283 -15.69 5.41 9.62
CA ASP A 283 -16.45 6.26 8.68
C ASP A 283 -17.45 5.45 7.83
N LEU A 284 -17.94 4.33 8.36
CA LEU A 284 -18.99 3.57 7.68
C LEU A 284 -20.30 4.33 7.94
N GLY A 285 -21.19 4.37 6.96
CA GLY A 285 -22.42 5.20 6.94
C GLY A 285 -23.48 4.82 8.00
N TYR A 286 -23.05 4.15 9.07
CA TYR A 286 -23.83 3.41 10.04
C TYR A 286 -25.11 4.10 10.47
N LYS A 287 -26.21 3.36 10.29
CA LYS A 287 -27.20 3.06 11.35
C LYS A 287 -26.76 1.79 12.06
N TRP A 288 -25.97 1.91 13.14
CA TRP A 288 -25.86 0.81 14.09
C TRP A 288 -27.20 0.72 14.82
N VAL A 289 -28.14 -0.07 14.30
CA VAL A 289 -29.41 -0.27 14.98
C VAL A 289 -29.16 -1.27 16.10
N GLY A 290 -28.94 -0.77 17.32
CA GLY A 290 -28.87 -1.55 18.57
C GLY A 290 -30.17 -2.27 18.95
N GLY A 291 -30.99 -2.69 17.98
CA GLY A 291 -32.35 -3.18 18.20
C GLY A 291 -32.50 -4.69 18.32
N THR A 292 -31.46 -5.49 18.04
CA THR A 292 -31.54 -6.95 18.18
C THR A 292 -30.28 -7.44 18.87
N ARG A 293 -30.45 -7.99 20.09
CA ARG A 293 -29.39 -8.48 20.99
C ARG A 293 -28.17 -9.01 20.23
N GLY A 294 -27.05 -8.32 20.44
CA GLY A 294 -25.80 -8.47 19.72
C GLY A 294 -24.94 -9.64 20.20
N ASP A 295 -25.49 -10.85 20.16
CA ASP A 295 -24.72 -12.06 20.49
C ASP A 295 -23.56 -12.29 19.50
N TYR A 296 -23.56 -11.61 18.35
CA TYR A 296 -22.56 -11.80 17.29
C TYR A 296 -21.20 -11.18 17.59
N LEU A 297 -21.11 -10.15 18.44
CA LEU A 297 -19.80 -9.56 18.78
C LEU A 297 -18.95 -10.52 19.64
N THR A 298 -19.60 -11.40 20.41
CA THR A 298 -18.90 -12.43 21.21
C THR A 298 -18.07 -13.39 20.34
N ALA A 299 -18.38 -13.50 19.04
CA ALA A 299 -17.58 -14.26 18.09
C ALA A 299 -16.14 -13.71 17.97
N PHE A 300 -15.94 -12.42 18.25
CA PHE A 300 -14.64 -11.75 18.23
C PHE A 300 -13.99 -11.70 19.62
N SER A 301 -14.18 -12.73 20.44
CA SER A 301 -13.60 -12.80 21.81
C SER A 301 -12.07 -12.67 21.88
N GLY A 302 -11.36 -12.93 20.78
CA GLY A 302 -9.91 -12.73 20.65
C GLY A 302 -9.48 -11.32 20.19
N LEU A 303 -10.41 -10.39 20.02
CA LEU A 303 -10.14 -9.05 19.51
C LEU A 303 -9.34 -8.23 20.53
N LEU A 304 -8.22 -7.66 20.09
CA LEU A 304 -7.33 -6.83 20.90
C LEU A 304 -7.50 -5.34 20.61
N GLU A 305 -7.76 -4.98 19.36
CA GLU A 305 -7.92 -3.59 18.93
C GLU A 305 -9.20 -3.44 18.11
N LEU A 306 -10.04 -2.48 18.51
CA LEU A 306 -11.26 -2.09 17.82
C LEU A 306 -11.23 -0.59 17.53
N ASP A 307 -11.49 -0.21 16.28
CA ASP A 307 -11.72 1.19 15.90
C ASP A 307 -13.12 1.32 15.32
N ILE A 308 -13.95 2.16 15.94
CA ILE A 308 -15.33 2.46 15.52
C ILE A 308 -15.49 3.94 15.13
N SER A 309 -14.39 4.65 14.89
CA SER A 309 -14.42 6.12 14.69
C SER A 309 -15.27 6.55 13.50
N GLY A 310 -15.94 7.70 13.61
CA GLY A 310 -16.79 8.26 12.56
C GLY A 310 -18.07 7.45 12.30
N SER A 311 -18.36 6.45 13.14
CA SER A 311 -19.57 5.64 13.05
C SER A 311 -20.75 6.40 13.64
N ALA A 312 -21.48 7.10 12.78
CA ALA A 312 -22.44 8.15 13.13
C ALA A 312 -23.65 7.72 14.00
N LEU A 313 -23.85 6.43 14.28
CA LEU A 313 -25.03 5.92 14.99
C LEU A 313 -24.76 4.79 16.00
N VAL A 314 -23.54 4.65 16.52
CA VAL A 314 -23.31 3.78 17.71
C VAL A 314 -24.00 4.41 18.92
N ASP A 315 -24.85 3.66 19.63
CA ASP A 315 -25.58 4.11 20.82
C ASP A 315 -25.09 3.42 22.10
N ASP A 316 -25.70 3.74 23.24
CA ASP A 316 -25.33 3.13 24.54
C ASP A 316 -25.45 1.60 24.52
N VAL A 317 -26.51 1.07 23.88
CA VAL A 317 -26.76 -0.38 23.77
C VAL A 317 -25.64 -1.06 22.99
N ALA A 318 -25.17 -0.44 21.91
CA ALA A 318 -24.07 -0.94 21.11
C ALA A 318 -22.76 -1.03 21.90
N LEU A 319 -22.46 -0.01 22.72
CA LEU A 319 -21.24 0.04 23.51
C LEU A 319 -21.28 -0.89 24.72
N GLU A 320 -22.44 -1.09 25.34
CA GLU A 320 -22.61 -2.08 26.40
C GLU A 320 -22.22 -3.49 25.92
N LEU A 321 -22.48 -3.84 24.65
CA LEU A 321 -22.07 -5.13 24.07
C LEU A 321 -20.55 -5.29 23.95
N LEU A 322 -19.77 -4.21 23.95
CA LEU A 322 -18.31 -4.30 23.92
C LEU A 322 -17.73 -4.80 25.24
N THR A 323 -18.51 -4.79 26.33
CA THR A 323 -18.08 -5.33 27.63
C THR A 323 -17.78 -6.83 27.58
N ASP A 324 -18.39 -7.57 26.65
CA ASP A 324 -18.14 -9.00 26.44
C ASP A 324 -16.80 -9.28 25.73
N LEU A 325 -16.18 -8.25 25.12
CA LEU A 325 -14.88 -8.36 24.46
C LEU A 325 -13.74 -8.27 25.49
N THR A 326 -13.68 -9.26 26.37
CA THR A 326 -12.73 -9.31 27.51
C THR A 326 -11.24 -9.26 27.12
N SER A 327 -10.89 -9.57 25.88
CA SER A 327 -9.52 -9.45 25.36
C SER A 327 -9.18 -8.04 24.83
N LEU A 328 -10.16 -7.14 24.75
CA LEU A 328 -10.00 -5.84 24.11
C LEU A 328 -9.06 -4.95 24.93
N ARG A 329 -8.01 -4.45 24.26
CA ARG A 329 -6.96 -3.62 24.87
C ARG A 329 -6.98 -2.19 24.39
N VAL A 330 -7.38 -1.95 23.14
CA VAL A 330 -7.43 -0.62 22.55
C VAL A 330 -8.79 -0.42 21.90
N LEU A 331 -9.50 0.64 22.31
CA LEU A 331 -10.71 1.11 21.65
C LEU A 331 -10.48 2.52 21.12
N THR A 332 -10.62 2.70 19.81
CA THR A 332 -10.61 4.03 19.18
C THR A 332 -12.02 4.41 18.76
N ALA A 333 -12.53 5.51 19.30
CA ALA A 333 -13.90 5.97 19.12
C ALA A 333 -13.90 7.50 18.97
N ARG A 334 -13.25 7.98 17.91
CA ARG A 334 -13.20 9.41 17.55
C ARG A 334 -14.37 9.77 16.63
N TYR A 335 -14.72 11.04 16.59
CA TYR A 335 -15.80 11.59 15.76
C TYR A 335 -17.13 10.85 15.97
N MET A 336 -17.40 10.47 17.22
CA MET A 336 -18.61 9.75 17.58
C MET A 336 -19.77 10.73 17.78
N PRO A 337 -21.01 10.33 17.45
CA PRO A 337 -22.21 11.07 17.82
C PRO A 337 -22.32 11.28 19.34
N SER A 338 -22.95 12.38 19.77
CA SER A 338 -23.17 12.72 21.19
C SER A 338 -24.29 11.92 21.87
N ASN A 339 -24.72 10.82 21.25
CA ASN A 339 -25.81 9.94 21.72
C ASN A 339 -25.33 8.86 22.70
N VAL A 340 -24.02 8.78 22.97
CA VAL A 340 -23.46 7.87 23.97
C VAL A 340 -23.30 8.61 25.29
N SER A 341 -23.88 8.08 26.35
CA SER A 341 -23.80 8.62 27.69
C SER A 341 -22.41 8.43 28.31
N ALA A 342 -22.00 9.40 29.14
CA ALA A 342 -20.78 9.29 29.93
C ALA A 342 -20.80 8.06 30.86
N SER A 343 -21.99 7.66 31.34
CA SER A 343 -22.18 6.45 32.14
C SER A 343 -21.83 5.17 31.39
N THR A 344 -22.16 5.08 30.10
CA THR A 344 -21.85 3.89 29.29
C THR A 344 -20.35 3.78 29.02
N TRP A 345 -19.67 4.91 28.78
CA TRP A 345 -18.21 4.91 28.70
C TRP A 345 -17.56 4.45 30.01
N GLN A 346 -18.09 4.90 31.16
CA GLN A 346 -17.58 4.46 32.46
C GLN A 346 -17.83 2.98 32.69
N LEU A 347 -19.03 2.48 32.36
CA LEU A 347 -19.38 1.05 32.44
C LEU A 347 -18.41 0.20 31.62
N LEU A 348 -18.03 0.65 30.43
CA LEU A 348 -17.05 -0.04 29.60
C LEU A 348 -15.66 -0.09 30.23
N LEU A 349 -15.19 1.03 30.81
CA LEU A 349 -13.90 1.10 31.50
C LEU A 349 -13.86 0.24 32.77
N ASP A 350 -14.98 0.17 33.49
CA ASP A 350 -15.12 -0.66 34.68
C ASP A 350 -15.14 -2.16 34.32
N ALA A 351 -15.77 -2.53 33.20
CA ALA A 351 -15.83 -3.91 32.71
C ALA A 351 -14.50 -4.39 32.10
N LEU A 352 -13.72 -3.49 31.49
CA LEU A 352 -12.47 -3.78 30.79
C LEU A 352 -11.29 -3.03 31.45
N PRO A 353 -10.81 -3.49 32.62
CA PRO A 353 -9.72 -2.82 33.33
C PRO A 353 -8.43 -2.87 32.51
N GLY A 354 -7.90 -1.70 32.14
CA GLY A 354 -6.70 -1.56 31.31
C GLY A 354 -6.98 -1.28 29.83
N LEU A 355 -8.23 -1.05 29.44
CA LEU A 355 -8.59 -0.58 28.11
C LEU A 355 -7.99 0.81 27.83
N GLU A 356 -7.18 0.90 26.78
CA GLU A 356 -6.71 2.17 26.22
C GLU A 356 -7.82 2.76 25.34
N LEU A 357 -8.51 3.78 25.86
CA LEU A 357 -9.61 4.47 25.16
C LEU A 357 -9.10 5.74 24.46
N HIS A 358 -9.20 5.76 23.13
CA HIS A 358 -8.92 6.93 22.29
C HIS A 358 -10.22 7.52 21.77
N LYS A 359 -10.82 8.44 22.53
CA LYS A 359 -11.98 9.24 22.11
C LYS A 359 -11.57 10.70 21.90
N ASP A 360 -12.41 11.48 21.23
CA ASP A 360 -12.21 12.92 21.19
C ASP A 360 -12.41 13.48 22.61
N GLU A 361 -11.50 14.38 23.02
CA GLU A 361 -11.74 15.21 24.19
C GLU A 361 -12.94 16.10 23.86
N GLU A 362 -13.91 16.21 24.77
CA GLU A 362 -14.89 17.28 24.67
C GLU A 362 -14.08 18.56 24.63
N MET A 363 -14.04 19.22 23.46
CA MET A 363 -13.65 20.61 23.43
C MET A 363 -14.70 21.33 24.26
N ASP A 364 -14.34 21.69 25.49
CA ASP A 364 -15.06 22.68 26.27
C ASP A 364 -15.20 23.94 25.40
N LEU A 365 -16.35 24.07 24.75
CA LEU A 365 -16.81 25.30 24.10
C LEU A 365 -17.30 26.32 25.16
N GLU A 366 -16.85 26.16 26.41
CA GLU A 366 -17.01 27.13 27.50
C GLU A 366 -15.66 27.76 27.86
N ALA A 367 -15.08 28.53 26.93
CA ALA A 367 -14.11 29.55 27.28
C ALA A 367 -14.03 30.65 26.21
N GLY A 368 -14.82 31.71 26.39
CA GLY A 368 -14.53 33.06 25.87
C GLY A 368 -15.47 33.60 24.82
#